data_AF-A0A8J3HQ87-F1
#
_entry.id   AF-A0A8J3HQ87-F1
#
_cell.length_a   1.000
_cell.length_b   1.000
_cell.length_c   1.000
_cell.angle_alpha   90.00
_cell.angle_beta   90.00
_cell.angle_gamma   90.00
#
_symmetry.space_group_name_H-M   'P 1'
#
loop_
_entity.id
_entity.type
_entity.pdbx_description
1 polymer ?
#
loop_
_entity_poly.entity_id
_entity_poly.type
_entity_poly.pdbx_seq_one_letter_code
_entity_poly.pdbx_strand_id
1 'polypeptide(L)' 'MHRGCKETDILLGRFAAEFIDHFSDYELGEYEKIVDLDDHELYCYITSKQAIPISLNSNIISSIIKFNSSFY' A
#
# COMPACT_ATOMS: atom_id res chain seq x y z
N MET A 1 -9.58 1.65 -16.31
CA MET A 1 -8.19 1.62 -16.79
C MET A 1 -7.39 2.58 -15.92
N HIS A 2 -6.88 2.19 -14.75
CA HIS A 2 -6.00 3.08 -13.97
C HIS A 2 -5.06 2.29 -13.07
N ARG A 3 -4.35 1.32 -13.65
CA ARG A 3 -3.03 0.96 -13.11
C ARG A 3 -2.01 1.15 -14.20
N GLY A 4 -1.49 2.37 -14.24
CA GLY A 4 -0.55 2.85 -15.25
C GLY A 4 0.89 2.90 -14.73
N CYS A 5 1.08 2.85 -13.41
CA CYS A 5 2.41 2.85 -12.80
C CYS A 5 2.87 1.43 -12.48
N LYS A 6 3.77 0.91 -13.32
CA LYS A 6 4.40 -0.40 -13.13
C LYS A 6 5.16 -0.50 -11.78
N GLU A 7 5.59 0.62 -11.23
CA GLU A 7 6.36 0.70 -9.98
C GLU A 7 5.51 0.44 -8.73
N THR A 8 4.32 1.03 -8.62
CA THR A 8 3.39 0.84 -7.49
C THR A 8 2.88 -0.59 -7.44
N ASP A 9 2.60 -1.19 -8.60
CA ASP A 9 2.14 -2.58 -8.69
C ASP A 9 3.23 -3.57 -8.25
N ILE A 10 4.49 -3.34 -8.65
CA ILE A 10 5.64 -4.16 -8.20
C ILE A 10 5.87 -3.99 -6.70
N LEU A 11 5.82 -2.76 -6.17
CA LEU A 11 5.97 -2.49 -4.75
C LEU A 11 4.93 -3.24 -3.92
N LEU A 12 3.66 -3.11 -4.30
CA LEU A 12 2.54 -3.77 -3.62
C LEU A 12 2.65 -5.29 -3.71
N GLY A 13 2.98 -5.84 -4.88
CA GLY A 13 3.14 -7.28 -5.06
C GLY A 13 4.28 -7.87 -4.22
N ARG A 14 5.42 -7.16 -4.13
CA ARG A 14 6.53 -7.57 -3.27
C ARG A 14 6.19 -7.46 -1.78
N PHE A 15 5.49 -6.40 -1.40
CA PHE A 15 5.00 -6.23 -0.04
C PHE A 15 4.01 -7.36 0.34
N ALA A 16 3.06 -7.68 -0.54
CA ALA A 16 2.15 -8.80 -0.32
C ALA A 16 2.92 -10.11 -0.13
N ALA A 17 3.87 -10.44 -1.01
CA ALA A 17 4.63 -11.67 -0.90
C ALA A 17 5.35 -11.85 0.46
N GLU A 18 5.79 -10.76 1.10
CA GLU A 18 6.50 -10.78 2.38
C GLU A 18 5.55 -10.68 3.60
N PHE A 19 4.45 -9.92 3.49
CA PHE A 19 3.61 -9.56 4.64
C PHE A 19 2.23 -10.23 4.64
N ILE A 20 1.72 -10.70 3.50
CA ILE A 20 0.35 -11.25 3.40
C ILE A 20 0.17 -12.53 4.22
N ASP A 21 1.24 -13.31 4.40
CA ASP A 21 1.24 -14.54 5.22
C ASP A 21 1.11 -14.22 6.72
N HIS A 22 1.52 -13.02 7.12
CA HIS A 22 1.45 -12.53 8.51
C HIS A 22 0.19 -11.71 8.80
N PHE A 23 -0.62 -11.40 7.78
CA PHE A 23 -1.83 -10.59 7.94
C PHE A 23 -3.01 -11.44 8.42
N SER A 24 -3.76 -10.89 9.37
CA SER A 24 -5.05 -11.46 9.75
C SER A 24 -6.10 -11.18 8.66
N ASP A 25 -7.23 -11.89 8.65
CA ASP A 25 -8.32 -11.69 7.67
C ASP A 25 -8.78 -10.22 7.57
N TYR A 26 -8.79 -9.52 8.70
CA TYR A 26 -9.09 -8.09 8.77
C TYR A 26 -8.04 -7.25 8.02
N GLU A 27 -6.75 -7.52 8.25
CA GLU A 27 -5.66 -6.80 7.59
C GLU A 27 -5.59 -7.11 6.11
N LEU A 28 -5.92 -8.34 5.71
CA LEU A 28 -6.06 -8.72 4.32
C LEU A 28 -7.12 -7.85 3.62
N GLY A 29 -8.29 -7.69 4.24
CA GLY A 29 -9.35 -6.82 3.71
C GLY A 29 -8.95 -5.35 3.65
N GLU A 30 -8.22 -4.85 4.65
CA GLU A 30 -7.67 -3.49 4.62
C GLU A 30 -6.61 -3.32 3.54
N TYR A 31 -5.77 -4.33 3.31
CA TYR A 31 -4.79 -4.34 2.23
C TYR A 31 -5.47 -4.34 0.86
N GLU A 32 -6.53 -5.14 0.66
CA GLU A 32 -7.30 -5.14 -0.58
C GLU A 32 -7.88 -3.76 -0.87
N LYS A 33 -8.38 -3.03 0.13
CA LYS A 33 -8.84 -1.64 -0.05
C LYS A 33 -7.71 -0.73 -0.53
N ILE A 34 -6.49 -0.92 -0.04
CA ILE A 34 -5.31 -0.15 -0.46
C ILE A 34 -4.90 -0.51 -1.89
N VAL A 35 -5.01 -1.80 -2.25
CA VAL A 35 -4.77 -2.30 -3.61
C VAL A 35 -5.88 -1.86 -4.58
N ASP A 36 -7.07 -1.54 -4.11
CA ASP A 36 -8.13 -1.00 -4.96
C ASP A 36 -7.97 0.51 -5.22
N LEU A 37 -7.11 1.21 -4.46
CA LEU A 37 -6.83 2.64 -4.66
C LEU A 37 -6.17 2.91 -6.02
N ASP A 38 -6.44 4.12 -6.51
CA ASP A 38 -5.78 4.69 -7.68
C ASP A 38 -4.29 4.93 -7.39
N ASP A 39 -3.44 4.71 -8.40
CA ASP A 39 -1.99 4.92 -8.30
C ASP A 39 -1.63 6.30 -7.74
N HIS A 40 -2.38 7.34 -8.13
CA HIS A 40 -2.13 8.71 -7.69
C HIS A 40 -2.41 8.91 -6.19
N GLU A 41 -3.51 8.33 -5.69
CA GLU A 41 -3.88 8.36 -4.27
C GLU A 41 -2.83 7.63 -3.44
N LEU A 42 -2.51 6.40 -3.86
CA LEU A 42 -1.51 5.57 -3.21
C LEU A 42 -0.14 6.28 -3.17
N TYR A 43 0.28 6.85 -4.29
CA TYR A 43 1.54 7.61 -4.36
C TYR A 43 1.53 8.83 -3.44
N CYS A 44 0.41 9.55 -3.34
CA CYS A 44 0.27 10.66 -2.39
C CYS A 44 0.42 10.21 -0.94
N TYR A 45 -0.16 9.07 -0.56
CA TYR A 45 0.00 8.52 0.78
C TYR A 45 1.44 8.04 1.03
N ILE A 46 2.04 7.33 0.07
CA ILE A 46 3.40 6.82 0.19
C ILE A 46 4.41 7.97 0.37
N THR A 47 4.24 9.04 -0.41
CA THR A 47 5.10 10.22 -0.34
C THR A 47 4.72 11.19 0.78
N SER A 48 3.77 10.84 1.65
CA SER A 48 3.24 11.69 2.72
C SER A 48 2.74 13.06 2.23
N LYS A 49 2.33 13.14 0.96
CA LYS A 49 1.71 14.34 0.36
C LYS A 49 0.25 14.52 0.80
N GLN A 50 -0.41 13.43 1.17
CA GLN A 50 -1.77 13.43 1.73
C GLN A 50 -1.83 12.65 3.03
N ALA A 51 -2.74 13.04 3.92
CA ALA A 51 -3.05 12.29 5.12
C ALA A 51 -3.81 11.01 4.78
N ILE A 52 -3.52 9.93 5.49
CA ILE A 52 -4.22 8.65 5.33
C ILE A 52 -5.66 8.83 5.83
N PRO A 53 -6.68 8.58 4.99
CA PRO A 53 -8.07 8.71 5.40
C PRO A 53 -8.41 7.67 6.47
N ILE A 54 -9.36 8.00 7.34
CA ILE A 54 -9.75 7.13 8.47
C ILE A 54 -10.35 5.79 8.04
N SER A 55 -10.78 5.70 6.77
CA SER A 55 -11.30 4.50 6.13
C SER A 55 -10.23 3.49 5.73
N LEU A 56 -8.95 3.88 5.79
CA LEU A 56 -7.80 3.04 5.48
C LEU A 56 -6.97 2.78 6.73
N ASN A 57 -6.37 1.60 6.80
CA ASN A 57 -5.49 1.24 7.89
C ASN A 57 -4.12 1.93 7.75
N SER A 58 -3.89 2.94 8.60
CA SER A 58 -2.62 3.66 8.67
C SER A 58 -1.41 2.76 8.97
N ASN A 59 -1.58 1.63 9.67
CA ASN A 59 -0.46 0.70 9.92
C ASN A 59 0.00 0.03 8.62
N ILE A 60 -0.92 -0.42 7.78
CA ILE A 60 -0.56 -1.10 6.53
C ILE A 60 0.13 -0.12 5.57
N ILE A 61 -0.42 1.09 5.41
CA ILE A 61 0.24 2.11 4.58
C ILE A 61 1.60 2.49 5.14
N SER A 62 1.74 2.64 6.46
CA SER A 62 3.04 2.91 7.08
C SER A 62 4.05 1.78 6.83
N SER A 63 3.61 0.52 6.85
CA SER A 63 4.44 -0.63 6.51
C SER A 63 4.88 -0.62 5.04
N ILE A 64 3.99 -0.25 4.11
CA ILE A 64 4.32 -0.08 2.69
C ILE A 64 5.35 1.04 2.49
N ILE A 65 5.19 2.18 3.18
CA ILE A 65 6.15 3.30 3.13
C ILE A 65 7.52 2.87 3.63
N LYS A 66 7.57 2.18 4.77
CA LYS A 66 8.82 1.66 5.34
C LYS A 66 9.49 0.66 4.40
N PHE A 67 8.70 -0.23 3.80
CA PHE A 67 9.20 -1.20 2.83
C PHE A 67 9.81 -0.50 1.62
N ASN A 68 9.13 0.52 1.06
CA ASN A 68 9.64 1.32 -0.06
C ASN A 68 10.94 2.08 0.30
N SER A 69 11.02 2.66 1.50
CA SER A 69 12.22 3.37 1.96
C SER A 69 13.41 2.45 2.20
N SER A 70 13.18 1.16 2.45
CA SER A 70 14.27 0.19 2.67
C SER A 70 14.98 -0.24 1.37
N PHE A 71 14.44 0.14 0.20
CA PHE A 71 15.03 -0.15 -1.11
C PHE A 71 15.92 0.98 -1.66
N TYR A 72 16.11 2.06 -0.91
CA TYR A 72 17.05 3.17 -1.19
C TYR A 72 18.20 3.17 -0.20
#